data_AF-A0A956W7T8-F1
#
_entry.id   AF-A0A956W7T8-F1
#
_cell.length_a   1.000
_cell.length_b   1.000
_cell.length_c   1.000
_cell.angle_alpha   90.00
_cell.angle_beta   90.00
_cell.angle_gamma   90.00
#
_symmetry.space_group_name_H-M   'P 1'
#
loop_
_entity.id
_entity.type
_entity.pdbx_description
1 polymer ?
#
loop_
_entity_poly.entity_id
_entity_poly.type
_entity_poly.pdbx_seq_one_letter_code
_entity_poly.pdbx_strand_id
1 'polypeptide(L)'
;ALPSGPTDLDWDAMLRRYARTGYRWERFTAPATGREEAIAWAAARLEKGLPLIGWDMRLHDFAVVYGIDRSGRAFLVDDRVSGQTGDVAPWDSWPSEAVGRIDLFAPVEPVEDDPAAAIVDSLADAVAFLHGSGANSGRTGLERWAEAFDSEIEIDRAGNAYTLQVLQAARLDGADYLGTLSDLLPQAAPEINEAIDTVRALVTTLAPLVTLFPFPAGGHGNISNPGLREAAAAALRRAAGHQRDLAIAIAGVHKAIESE
;
A
#
# COMPACT_ATOMS: atom_id res chain seq x y z
N ALA A 1 -1.76 15.84 -7.70
CA ALA A 1 -0.60 15.03 -8.14
C ALA A 1 -0.89 13.59 -7.74
N LEU A 2 -0.55 12.58 -8.54
CA LEU A 2 -0.82 11.19 -8.17
C LEU A 2 -0.04 10.85 -6.89
N PRO A 3 -0.68 10.43 -5.78
CA PRO A 3 0.00 10.28 -4.49
C PRO A 3 1.08 9.19 -4.46
N SER A 4 1.14 8.33 -5.48
CA SER A 4 2.22 7.36 -5.72
C SER A 4 1.96 6.83 -7.12
N GLY A 5 2.66 7.36 -8.11
CA GLY A 5 2.43 6.96 -9.49
C GLY A 5 3.07 5.59 -9.80
N PRO A 6 2.68 4.96 -10.90
CA PRO A 6 3.34 3.76 -11.40
C PRO A 6 4.84 3.94 -11.69
N THR A 7 5.33 5.18 -11.74
CA THR A 7 6.75 5.52 -11.90
C THR A 7 7.54 5.48 -10.61
N ASP A 8 6.86 5.52 -9.45
CA ASP A 8 7.49 5.60 -8.13
C ASP A 8 7.61 4.22 -7.45
N LEU A 9 7.02 3.18 -8.07
CA LEU A 9 7.05 1.81 -7.58
C LEU A 9 8.16 1.00 -8.26
N ASP A 10 8.96 0.30 -7.45
CA ASP A 10 9.83 -0.78 -7.92
C ASP A 10 8.98 -2.04 -8.10
N TRP A 11 8.50 -2.22 -9.32
CA TRP A 11 7.63 -3.33 -9.71
C TRP A 11 8.31 -4.69 -9.68
N ASP A 12 9.62 -4.74 -9.89
CA ASP A 12 10.37 -5.99 -9.83
C ASP A 12 10.53 -6.40 -8.37
N ALA A 13 10.73 -5.44 -7.45
CA ALA A 13 10.65 -5.70 -6.02
C ALA A 13 9.24 -6.17 -5.60
N MET A 14 8.18 -5.61 -6.17
CA MET A 14 6.82 -6.10 -5.90
C MET A 14 6.63 -7.57 -6.32
N LEU A 15 7.08 -7.97 -7.51
CA LEU A 15 7.02 -9.38 -7.95
C LEU A 15 7.76 -10.32 -6.98
N ARG A 16 8.95 -9.92 -6.50
CA ARG A 16 9.69 -10.70 -5.50
C ARG A 16 8.93 -10.83 -4.18
N ARG A 17 8.25 -9.76 -3.75
CA ARG A 17 7.43 -9.80 -2.52
C ARG A 17 6.20 -10.67 -2.69
N TYR A 18 5.52 -10.59 -3.83
CA TYR A 18 4.39 -11.46 -4.14
C TYR A 18 4.79 -12.93 -4.24
N ALA A 19 6.01 -13.24 -4.69
CA ALA A 19 6.49 -14.62 -4.72
C ALA A 19 6.46 -15.31 -3.35
N ARG A 20 6.63 -14.53 -2.26
CA ARG A 20 6.56 -15.02 -0.87
C ARG A 20 5.16 -15.43 -0.41
N THR A 21 4.14 -15.25 -1.23
CA THR A 21 2.80 -15.77 -0.97
C THR A 21 2.65 -17.24 -1.39
N GLY A 22 3.75 -17.91 -1.77
CA GLY A 22 3.74 -19.32 -2.23
C GLY A 22 3.26 -19.50 -3.67
N TYR A 23 3.33 -18.45 -4.50
CA TYR A 23 2.99 -18.51 -5.93
C TYR A 23 4.08 -17.88 -6.77
N ARG A 24 4.35 -18.43 -7.96
CA ARG A 24 5.01 -17.67 -9.01
C ARG A 24 4.02 -16.64 -9.56
N TRP A 25 4.52 -15.44 -9.78
CA TRP A 25 3.74 -14.35 -10.36
C TRP A 25 4.24 -13.99 -11.75
N GLU A 26 3.30 -13.68 -12.64
CA GLU A 26 3.56 -13.06 -13.93
C GLU A 26 3.10 -11.61 -13.91
N ARG A 27 3.82 -10.75 -14.63
CA ARG A 27 3.44 -9.36 -14.86
C ARG A 27 3.21 -9.13 -16.35
N PHE A 28 2.08 -8.52 -16.67
CA PHE A 28 1.86 -7.88 -17.96
C PHE A 28 2.06 -6.38 -17.80
N THR A 29 2.83 -5.77 -18.68
CA THR A 29 3.02 -4.33 -18.71
C THR A 29 3.03 -3.81 -20.14
N ALA A 30 2.32 -2.72 -20.37
CA ALA A 30 2.20 -2.10 -21.70
C ALA A 30 1.85 -0.60 -21.57
N PRO A 31 2.11 0.22 -22.60
CA PRO A 31 1.47 1.52 -22.72
C PRO A 31 -0.05 1.36 -22.92
N ALA A 32 -0.83 2.44 -22.74
CA ALA A 32 -2.28 2.43 -22.94
C ALA A 32 -2.71 1.92 -24.34
N THR A 33 -1.86 2.04 -25.36
CA THR A 33 -2.11 1.50 -26.71
C THR A 33 -2.15 -0.03 -26.75
N GLY A 34 -1.61 -0.72 -25.75
CA GLY A 34 -1.65 -2.18 -25.59
C GLY A 34 -2.91 -2.71 -24.88
N ARG A 35 -3.95 -1.88 -24.69
CA ARG A 35 -5.17 -2.23 -23.95
C ARG A 35 -5.82 -3.54 -24.40
N GLU A 36 -6.00 -3.75 -25.69
CA GLU A 36 -6.65 -4.97 -26.21
C GLU A 36 -5.83 -6.23 -25.92
N GLU A 37 -4.50 -6.14 -26.00
CA GLU A 37 -3.60 -7.24 -25.62
C GLU A 37 -3.69 -7.52 -24.12
N ALA A 38 -3.74 -6.47 -23.29
CA ALA A 38 -3.89 -6.61 -21.85
C ALA A 38 -5.22 -7.26 -21.46
N ILE A 39 -6.32 -6.88 -22.12
CA ILE A 39 -7.65 -7.48 -21.92
C ILE A 39 -7.62 -8.96 -22.29
N ALA A 40 -7.03 -9.31 -23.44
CA ALA A 40 -6.89 -10.71 -23.84
C ALA A 40 -6.02 -11.51 -22.86
N TRP A 41 -4.91 -10.92 -22.39
CA TRP A 41 -4.03 -11.52 -21.40
C TRP A 41 -4.75 -11.78 -20.08
N ALA A 42 -5.52 -10.81 -19.60
CA ALA A 42 -6.33 -10.89 -18.38
C ALA A 42 -7.42 -11.96 -18.51
N ALA A 43 -8.17 -11.96 -19.62
CA ALA A 43 -9.24 -12.92 -19.88
C ALA A 43 -8.74 -14.36 -19.82
N ALA A 44 -7.61 -14.65 -20.46
CA ALA A 44 -7.03 -16.00 -20.48
C ALA A 44 -6.65 -16.55 -19.09
N ARG A 45 -6.46 -15.68 -18.09
CA ARG A 45 -6.14 -16.04 -16.70
C ARG A 45 -7.39 -16.12 -15.83
N LEU A 46 -8.28 -15.13 -15.96
CA LEU A 46 -9.56 -15.12 -15.25
C LEU A 46 -10.45 -16.31 -15.64
N GLU A 47 -10.41 -16.75 -16.91
CA GLU A 47 -11.10 -17.96 -17.37
C GLU A 47 -10.56 -19.26 -16.75
N LYS A 48 -9.32 -19.24 -16.24
CA LYS A 48 -8.74 -20.34 -15.46
C LYS A 48 -9.03 -20.24 -13.97
N GLY A 49 -9.82 -19.24 -13.55
CA GLY A 49 -10.11 -18.95 -12.15
C GLY A 49 -8.96 -18.27 -11.41
N LEU A 50 -8.00 -17.67 -12.13
CA LEU A 50 -6.88 -16.95 -11.52
C LEU A 50 -7.26 -15.46 -11.37
N PRO A 51 -7.43 -14.93 -10.15
CA PRO A 51 -7.63 -13.49 -9.95
C PRO A 51 -6.36 -12.73 -10.34
N LEU A 52 -6.50 -11.45 -10.66
CA LEU A 52 -5.39 -10.57 -11.02
C LEU A 52 -5.29 -9.42 -10.02
N ILE A 53 -4.12 -8.82 -9.92
CA ILE A 53 -3.96 -7.48 -9.35
C ILE A 53 -3.77 -6.52 -10.51
N GLY A 54 -4.58 -5.48 -10.60
CA GLY A 54 -4.47 -4.46 -11.64
C GLY A 54 -4.23 -3.08 -11.03
N TRP A 55 -3.35 -2.30 -11.64
CA TRP A 55 -3.17 -0.89 -11.31
C TRP A 55 -4.10 -0.01 -12.14
N ASP A 56 -4.57 1.08 -11.54
CA ASP A 56 -5.34 2.15 -12.20
C ASP A 56 -6.71 1.71 -12.72
N MET A 57 -7.33 0.66 -12.14
CA MET A 57 -8.57 0.10 -12.66
C MET A 57 -9.75 1.10 -12.62
N ARG A 58 -9.85 1.87 -11.53
CA ARG A 58 -10.90 2.88 -11.29
C ARG A 58 -10.39 4.04 -10.45
N LEU A 59 -9.53 3.73 -9.49
CA LEU A 59 -8.68 4.67 -8.77
C LEU A 59 -7.25 4.49 -9.24
N HIS A 60 -6.42 5.52 -9.05
CA HIS A 60 -4.96 5.42 -9.19
C HIS A 60 -4.34 4.61 -8.02
N ASP A 61 -4.80 3.37 -7.88
CA ASP A 61 -4.48 2.39 -6.83
C ASP A 61 -4.57 0.96 -7.43
N PHE A 62 -4.21 -0.03 -6.62
CA PHE A 62 -4.42 -1.44 -6.93
C PHE A 62 -5.87 -1.87 -6.70
N ALA A 63 -6.33 -2.77 -7.57
CA ALA A 63 -7.58 -3.49 -7.42
C ALA A 63 -7.37 -4.98 -7.66
N VAL A 64 -8.17 -5.82 -7.02
CA VAL A 64 -8.26 -7.24 -7.35
C VAL A 64 -9.25 -7.38 -8.49
N VAL A 65 -8.80 -7.84 -9.65
CA VAL A 65 -9.65 -8.19 -10.78
C VAL A 65 -10.06 -9.65 -10.63
N TYR A 66 -11.36 -9.92 -10.48
CA TYR A 66 -11.86 -11.27 -10.26
C TYR A 66 -12.76 -11.78 -11.39
N GLY A 67 -13.08 -10.94 -12.38
CA GLY A 67 -13.90 -11.37 -13.51
C GLY A 67 -13.92 -10.39 -14.67
N ILE A 68 -14.66 -10.77 -15.72
CA ILE A 68 -14.89 -9.97 -16.92
C ILE A 68 -16.38 -9.98 -17.23
N ASP A 69 -16.94 -8.80 -17.44
CA ASP A 69 -18.21 -8.63 -18.16
C ASP A 69 -17.91 -8.32 -19.62
N ARG A 70 -17.98 -9.35 -20.47
CA ARG A 70 -17.75 -9.20 -21.92
C ARG A 70 -18.84 -8.37 -22.59
N SER A 71 -20.06 -8.42 -22.08
CA SER A 71 -21.20 -7.71 -22.67
C SER A 71 -21.12 -6.22 -22.39
N GLY A 72 -20.78 -5.85 -21.15
CA GLY A 72 -20.54 -4.47 -20.72
C GLY A 72 -19.15 -3.94 -21.05
N ARG A 73 -18.27 -4.75 -21.66
CA ARG A 73 -16.86 -4.40 -21.95
C ARG A 73 -16.14 -3.86 -20.71
N ALA A 74 -16.12 -4.66 -19.65
CA ALA A 74 -15.58 -4.26 -18.36
C ALA A 74 -14.88 -5.39 -17.61
N PHE A 75 -14.00 -5.02 -16.70
CA PHE A 75 -13.52 -5.88 -15.63
C PHE A 75 -14.46 -5.82 -14.43
N LEU A 76 -14.56 -6.93 -13.69
CA LEU A 76 -15.12 -6.97 -12.35
C LEU A 76 -13.98 -6.88 -11.34
N VAL A 77 -14.04 -5.90 -10.45
CA VAL A 77 -12.95 -5.50 -9.57
C VAL A 77 -13.41 -5.28 -8.13
N ASP A 78 -12.55 -5.63 -7.19
CA ASP A 78 -12.65 -5.24 -5.79
C ASP A 78 -11.54 -4.24 -5.45
N ASP A 79 -11.93 -3.03 -5.03
CA ASP A 79 -11.05 -1.98 -4.57
C ASP A 79 -11.71 -1.14 -3.47
N ARG A 80 -11.04 -0.09 -3.00
CA ARG A 80 -11.50 0.71 -1.86
C ARG A 80 -12.83 1.43 -2.07
N VAL A 81 -13.30 1.59 -3.31
CA VAL A 81 -14.58 2.23 -3.63
C VAL A 81 -15.67 1.24 -4.02
N SER A 82 -15.38 -0.07 -4.10
CA SER A 82 -16.35 -1.08 -4.56
C SER A 82 -17.66 -1.07 -3.76
N GLY A 83 -17.58 -0.91 -2.44
CA GLY A 83 -18.77 -0.83 -1.58
C GLY A 83 -19.65 0.41 -1.82
N GLN A 84 -19.16 1.41 -2.54
CA GLN A 84 -19.86 2.67 -2.82
C GLN A 84 -20.31 2.80 -4.28
N THR A 85 -19.50 2.29 -5.23
CA THR A 85 -19.70 2.51 -6.67
C THR A 85 -20.00 1.22 -7.45
N GLY A 86 -20.09 0.07 -6.78
CA GLY A 86 -20.23 -1.24 -7.42
C GLY A 86 -18.87 -1.83 -7.79
N ASP A 87 -18.82 -2.88 -8.60
CA ASP A 87 -17.61 -3.67 -8.91
C ASP A 87 -17.13 -3.54 -10.36
N VAL A 88 -17.71 -2.64 -11.15
CA VAL A 88 -17.44 -2.56 -12.59
C VAL A 88 -16.34 -1.54 -12.90
N ALA A 89 -15.34 -1.97 -13.68
CA ALA A 89 -14.28 -1.13 -14.26
C ALA A 89 -14.32 -1.18 -15.80
N PRO A 90 -14.87 -0.16 -16.48
CA PRO A 90 -15.01 -0.14 -17.94
C PRO A 90 -13.66 -0.13 -18.67
N TRP A 91 -13.51 -0.95 -19.71
CA TRP A 91 -12.28 -1.04 -20.50
C TRP A 91 -11.90 0.28 -21.18
N ASP A 92 -12.89 1.03 -21.67
CA ASP A 92 -12.64 2.25 -22.42
C ASP A 92 -12.08 3.38 -21.53
N SER A 93 -12.30 3.30 -20.22
CA SER A 93 -11.78 4.21 -19.20
C SER A 93 -10.45 3.75 -18.58
N TRP A 94 -9.93 2.58 -18.98
CA TRP A 94 -8.75 1.96 -18.39
C TRP A 94 -7.62 1.70 -19.41
N PRO A 95 -6.34 2.01 -19.13
CA PRO A 95 -5.91 2.84 -18.01
C PRO A 95 -6.38 4.28 -18.21
N SER A 96 -6.38 5.06 -17.14
CA SER A 96 -6.67 6.49 -17.20
C SER A 96 -5.64 7.23 -18.07
N GLU A 97 -6.05 8.34 -18.69
CA GLU A 97 -5.15 9.18 -19.48
C GLU A 97 -4.01 9.76 -18.63
N ALA A 98 -4.26 10.01 -17.34
CA ALA A 98 -3.27 10.56 -16.41
C ALA A 98 -2.12 9.60 -16.13
N VAL A 99 -2.38 8.29 -16.16
CA VAL A 99 -1.38 7.24 -15.92
C VAL A 99 -0.78 6.73 -17.24
N GLY A 100 -1.63 6.46 -18.23
CA GLY A 100 -1.22 6.07 -19.59
C GLY A 100 -0.45 4.74 -19.69
N ARG A 101 -0.44 3.93 -18.63
CA ARG A 101 0.29 2.66 -18.54
C ARG A 101 -0.58 1.58 -17.90
N ILE A 102 -0.36 0.34 -18.35
CA ILE A 102 -1.01 -0.87 -17.87
C ILE A 102 -0.01 -1.68 -17.05
N ASP A 103 -0.44 -2.12 -15.87
CA ASP A 103 0.25 -3.14 -15.08
C ASP A 103 -0.77 -4.11 -14.50
N LEU A 104 -0.61 -5.38 -14.84
CA LEU A 104 -1.41 -6.49 -14.32
C LEU A 104 -0.47 -7.56 -13.77
N PHE A 105 -0.88 -8.20 -12.66
CA PHE A 105 -0.15 -9.27 -12.01
C PHE A 105 -1.07 -10.48 -11.85
N ALA A 106 -0.57 -11.67 -12.15
CA ALA A 106 -1.31 -12.92 -11.98
C ALA A 106 -0.49 -13.92 -11.15
N PRO A 107 -1.06 -14.54 -10.10
CA PRO A 107 -0.51 -15.76 -9.54
C PRO A 107 -0.78 -16.88 -10.55
N VAL A 108 0.24 -17.61 -10.97
CA VAL A 108 0.12 -18.55 -12.10
C VAL A 108 0.35 -20.00 -11.72
N GLU A 109 1.22 -20.26 -10.76
CA GLU A 109 1.44 -21.61 -10.23
C GLU A 109 1.86 -21.53 -8.76
N PRO A 110 1.39 -22.46 -7.91
CA PRO A 110 1.95 -22.61 -6.58
C PRO A 110 3.42 -22.98 -6.66
N VAL A 111 4.22 -22.42 -5.75
CA VAL A 111 5.62 -22.79 -5.57
C VAL A 111 5.85 -23.19 -4.12
N GLU A 112 6.72 -24.17 -3.91
CA GLU A 112 7.23 -24.45 -2.58
C GLU A 112 8.17 -23.30 -2.21
N ASP A 113 7.86 -22.63 -1.09
CA ASP A 113 8.66 -21.56 -0.53
C ASP A 113 9.07 -21.94 0.88
N ASP A 114 10.21 -21.44 1.36
CA ASP A 114 10.65 -21.62 2.73
C ASP A 114 9.94 -20.57 3.61
N PRO A 115 8.96 -20.96 4.44
CA PRO A 115 8.19 -19.99 5.22
C PRO A 115 9.07 -19.19 6.18
N ALA A 116 10.15 -19.77 6.70
CA ALA A 116 11.06 -19.07 7.61
C ALA A 116 11.84 -17.98 6.86
N ALA A 117 12.40 -18.31 5.70
CA ALA A 117 13.07 -17.33 4.84
C ALA A 117 12.11 -16.23 4.38
N ALA A 118 10.87 -16.58 4.00
CA ALA A 118 9.85 -15.62 3.60
C ALA A 118 9.50 -14.62 4.72
N ILE A 119 9.40 -15.10 5.97
CA ILE A 119 9.18 -14.25 7.15
C ILE A 119 10.37 -13.30 7.36
N VAL A 120 11.59 -13.83 7.41
CA VAL A 120 12.82 -13.04 7.63
C VAL A 120 12.95 -11.94 6.57
N ASP A 121 12.81 -12.30 5.30
CA ASP A 121 12.86 -11.37 4.18
C ASP A 121 11.76 -10.30 4.24
N SER A 122 10.55 -10.67 4.67
CA SER A 122 9.43 -9.73 4.83
C SER A 122 9.71 -8.68 5.91
N LEU A 123 10.33 -9.09 7.03
CA LEU A 123 10.71 -8.20 8.13
C LEU A 123 11.84 -7.26 7.69
N ALA A 124 12.81 -7.77 6.94
CA ALA A 124 13.88 -6.96 6.35
C ALA A 124 13.35 -5.89 5.39
N ASP A 125 12.41 -6.27 4.50
CA ASP A 125 11.71 -5.33 3.62
C ASP A 125 10.94 -4.28 4.42
N ALA A 126 10.25 -4.68 5.49
CA ALA A 126 9.51 -3.76 6.36
C ALA A 126 10.44 -2.72 6.99
N VAL A 127 11.60 -3.13 7.53
CA VAL A 127 12.62 -2.21 8.07
C VAL A 127 13.10 -1.23 6.99
N ALA A 128 13.42 -1.73 5.80
CA ALA A 128 13.85 -0.89 4.68
C ALA A 128 12.78 0.14 4.30
N PHE A 129 11.51 -0.26 4.23
CA PHE A 129 10.38 0.64 3.95
C PHE A 129 10.15 1.67 5.05
N LEU A 130 10.27 1.28 6.31
CA LEU A 130 10.07 2.17 7.45
C LEU A 130 11.15 3.25 7.51
N HIS A 131 12.40 2.90 7.19
CA HIS A 131 13.46 3.89 6.99
C HIS A 131 13.17 4.77 5.77
N GLY A 132 12.81 4.15 4.65
CA GLY A 132 12.60 4.79 3.35
C GLY A 132 13.74 4.46 2.39
N SER A 133 13.38 4.09 1.16
CA SER A 133 14.32 3.82 0.07
C SER A 133 14.58 5.05 -0.82
N GLY A 134 13.98 6.19 -0.48
CA GLY A 134 14.05 7.43 -1.24
C GLY A 134 13.43 8.62 -0.52
N ALA A 135 13.58 9.79 -1.12
CA ALA A 135 13.36 11.07 -0.46
C ALA A 135 11.91 11.30 0.02
N ASN A 136 10.92 10.60 -0.54
CA ASN A 136 9.49 10.76 -0.23
C ASN A 136 8.86 9.48 0.35
N SER A 137 9.67 8.63 0.97
CA SER A 137 9.23 7.33 1.51
C SER A 137 9.65 7.17 2.96
N GLY A 138 9.05 6.18 3.63
CA GLY A 138 9.42 5.85 4.99
C GLY A 138 9.32 7.02 5.95
N ARG A 139 10.26 7.10 6.89
CA ARG A 139 10.32 8.16 7.90
C ARG A 139 10.53 9.53 7.25
N THR A 140 11.44 9.62 6.29
CA THR A 140 11.75 10.88 5.60
C THR A 140 10.53 11.44 4.87
N GLY A 141 9.68 10.57 4.31
CA GLY A 141 8.41 10.96 3.72
C GLY A 141 7.48 11.66 4.72
N LEU A 142 7.36 11.14 5.95
CA LEU A 142 6.55 11.77 7.00
C LEU A 142 7.12 13.12 7.45
N GLU A 143 8.44 13.23 7.56
CA GLU A 143 9.11 14.48 7.93
C GLU A 143 8.87 15.57 6.86
N ARG A 144 9.00 15.23 5.58
CA ARG A 144 8.69 16.14 4.47
C ARG A 144 7.22 16.50 4.37
N TRP A 145 6.34 15.56 4.66
CA TRP A 145 4.91 15.84 4.71
C TRP A 145 4.58 16.83 5.84
N ALA A 146 5.26 16.72 6.98
CA ALA A 146 5.15 17.72 8.04
C ALA A 146 5.68 19.10 7.59
N GLU A 147 6.82 19.14 6.90
CA GLU A 147 7.37 20.39 6.32
C GLU A 147 6.41 21.04 5.32
N ALA A 148 5.72 20.23 4.50
CA ALA A 148 4.70 20.71 3.59
C ALA A 148 3.59 21.46 4.33
N PHE A 149 3.09 20.90 5.44
CA PHE A 149 2.09 21.54 6.30
C PHE A 149 2.58 22.84 6.95
N ASP A 150 3.85 22.92 7.34
CA ASP A 150 4.43 24.14 7.93
C ASP A 150 4.78 25.22 6.91
N SER A 151 4.85 24.88 5.63
CA SER A 151 5.15 25.81 4.55
C SER A 151 3.89 26.45 3.95
N GLU A 152 4.09 27.37 3.00
CA GLU A 152 3.01 27.97 2.21
C GLU A 152 2.62 27.15 0.96
N ILE A 153 3.21 25.95 0.77
CA ILE A 153 2.88 25.16 -0.41
C ILE A 153 1.44 24.66 -0.37
N GLU A 154 0.82 24.62 -1.55
CA GLU A 154 -0.49 24.03 -1.72
C GLU A 154 -0.41 22.51 -1.47
N ILE A 155 -1.32 22.02 -0.62
CA ILE A 155 -1.46 20.59 -0.33
C ILE A 155 -2.68 20.07 -1.08
N ASP A 156 -2.46 19.05 -1.90
CA ASP A 156 -3.55 18.32 -2.58
C ASP A 156 -4.44 17.66 -1.52
N ARG A 157 -5.64 18.19 -1.33
CA ARG A 157 -6.57 17.75 -0.28
C ARG A 157 -6.99 16.30 -0.46
N ALA A 158 -7.33 15.91 -1.69
CA ALA A 158 -7.76 14.55 -1.99
C ALA A 158 -6.60 13.57 -1.85
N GLY A 159 -5.42 13.94 -2.37
CA GLY A 159 -4.21 13.15 -2.21
C GLY A 159 -3.81 12.96 -0.75
N ASN A 160 -3.83 14.02 0.06
CA ASN A 160 -3.53 13.97 1.50
C ASN A 160 -4.47 13.03 2.25
N ALA A 161 -5.78 13.17 2.02
CA ALA A 161 -6.79 12.32 2.67
C ALA A 161 -6.64 10.85 2.30
N TYR A 162 -6.38 10.58 1.02
CA TYR A 162 -6.14 9.24 0.52
C TYR A 162 -4.87 8.63 1.13
N THR A 163 -3.74 9.33 1.10
CA THR A 163 -2.47 8.84 1.66
C THR A 163 -2.58 8.55 3.15
N LEU A 164 -3.32 9.36 3.92
CA LEU A 164 -3.58 9.09 5.34
C LEU A 164 -4.34 7.77 5.54
N GLN A 165 -5.37 7.52 4.75
CA GLN A 165 -6.17 6.28 4.83
C GLN A 165 -5.34 5.06 4.44
N VAL A 166 -4.58 5.15 3.35
CA VAL A 166 -3.70 4.06 2.90
C VAL A 166 -2.64 3.76 3.94
N LEU A 167 -1.98 4.79 4.47
CA LEU A 167 -0.95 4.63 5.50
C LEU A 167 -1.54 4.00 6.77
N GLN A 168 -2.70 4.47 7.25
CA GLN A 168 -3.33 3.92 8.44
C GLN A 168 -3.71 2.45 8.24
N ALA A 169 -4.36 2.11 7.12
CA ALA A 169 -4.75 0.74 6.82
C ALA A 169 -3.53 -0.18 6.72
N ALA A 170 -2.50 0.21 5.97
CA ALA A 170 -1.28 -0.58 5.83
C ALA A 170 -0.56 -0.84 7.17
N ARG A 171 -0.69 0.09 8.13
CA ARG A 171 -0.14 -0.09 9.48
C ARG A 171 -0.98 -1.06 10.30
N LEU A 172 -2.31 -0.98 10.23
CA LEU A 172 -3.19 -1.95 10.87
C LEU A 172 -2.98 -3.36 10.31
N ASP A 173 -2.93 -3.53 9.00
CA ASP A 173 -2.64 -4.81 8.35
C ASP A 173 -1.27 -5.36 8.80
N GLY A 174 -0.26 -4.48 8.93
CA GLY A 174 1.05 -4.84 9.47
C GLY A 174 1.01 -5.31 10.93
N ALA A 175 0.18 -4.71 11.79
CA ALA A 175 0.00 -5.18 13.17
C ALA A 175 -0.69 -6.55 13.22
N ASP A 176 -1.67 -6.79 12.33
CA ASP A 176 -2.36 -8.09 12.25
C ASP A 176 -1.42 -9.19 11.74
N TYR A 177 -0.57 -8.87 10.76
CA TYR A 177 0.51 -9.76 10.32
C TYR A 177 1.47 -10.10 11.46
N LEU A 178 1.96 -9.09 12.19
CA LEU A 178 2.83 -9.31 13.36
C LEU A 178 2.10 -10.13 14.44
N GLY A 179 0.81 -9.91 14.66
CA GLY A 179 0.00 -10.71 15.59
C GLY A 179 0.00 -12.19 15.20
N THR A 180 -0.19 -12.48 13.92
CA THR A 180 -0.09 -13.84 13.38
C THR A 180 1.30 -14.44 13.59
N LEU A 181 2.36 -13.65 13.39
CA LEU A 181 3.74 -14.11 13.67
C LEU A 181 3.97 -14.39 15.16
N SER A 182 3.37 -13.62 16.07
CA SER A 182 3.48 -13.82 17.52
C SER A 182 2.93 -15.19 17.93
N ASP A 183 1.82 -15.61 17.32
CA ASP A 183 1.21 -16.93 17.54
C ASP A 183 2.06 -18.06 16.94
N LEU A 184 2.68 -17.82 15.78
CA LEU A 184 3.51 -18.81 15.08
C LEU A 184 4.93 -18.95 15.65
N LEU A 185 5.45 -17.90 16.28
CA LEU A 185 6.80 -17.82 16.83
C LEU A 185 6.77 -17.40 18.31
N PRO A 186 6.25 -18.25 19.22
CA PRO A 186 6.10 -17.91 20.64
C PRO A 186 7.40 -17.47 21.34
N GLN A 187 8.54 -17.93 20.84
CA GLN A 187 9.88 -17.55 21.33
C GLN A 187 10.21 -16.07 21.12
N ALA A 188 9.69 -15.46 20.05
CA ALA A 188 9.94 -14.06 19.64
C ALA A 188 8.73 -13.18 19.95
N ALA A 189 7.70 -13.75 20.59
CA ALA A 189 6.47 -13.05 20.94
C ALA A 189 6.73 -11.76 21.76
N PRO A 190 7.68 -11.69 22.72
CA PRO A 190 7.97 -10.44 23.42
C PRO A 190 8.38 -9.30 22.47
N GLU A 191 9.33 -9.55 21.57
CA GLU A 191 9.82 -8.59 20.58
C GLU A 191 8.75 -8.23 19.55
N ILE A 192 7.96 -9.22 19.12
CA ILE A 192 6.85 -9.03 18.18
C ILE A 192 5.76 -8.16 18.81
N ASN A 193 5.41 -8.41 20.07
CA ASN A 193 4.40 -7.62 20.78
C ASN A 193 4.85 -6.17 20.99
N GLU A 194 6.14 -5.92 21.26
CA GLU A 194 6.70 -4.57 21.29
C GLU A 194 6.55 -3.86 19.93
N ALA A 195 6.81 -4.56 18.82
CA ALA A 195 6.59 -4.02 17.48
C ALA A 195 5.10 -3.68 17.25
N ILE A 196 4.18 -4.57 17.63
CA ILE A 196 2.72 -4.36 17.52
C ILE A 196 2.29 -3.11 18.31
N ASP A 197 2.74 -2.96 19.56
CA ASP A 197 2.40 -1.80 20.38
C ASP A 197 2.93 -0.50 19.78
N THR A 198 4.11 -0.54 19.16
CA THR A 198 4.69 0.60 18.44
C THR A 198 3.86 0.96 17.20
N VAL A 199 3.37 -0.03 16.44
CA VAL A 199 2.43 0.19 15.32
C VAL A 199 1.16 0.87 15.82
N ARG A 200 0.57 0.38 16.92
CA ARG A 200 -0.66 0.93 17.50
C ARG A 200 -0.48 2.37 17.97
N ALA A 201 0.67 2.71 18.55
CA ALA A 201 1.00 4.08 18.93
C ALA A 201 1.11 5.00 17.70
N LEU A 202 1.71 4.52 16.60
CA LEU A 202 1.78 5.24 15.34
C LEU A 202 0.38 5.48 14.74
N VAL A 203 -0.47 4.45 14.68
CA VAL A 203 -1.85 4.56 14.18
C VAL A 203 -2.67 5.55 15.03
N THR A 204 -2.53 5.48 16.35
CA THR A 204 -3.20 6.40 17.29
C THR A 204 -2.76 7.85 17.04
N THR A 205 -1.47 8.06 16.74
CA THR A 205 -0.92 9.39 16.42
C THR A 205 -1.48 9.95 15.11
N LEU A 206 -1.74 9.09 14.12
CA LEU A 206 -2.29 9.48 12.82
C LEU A 206 -3.82 9.64 12.83
N ALA A 207 -4.54 8.98 13.74
CA ALA A 207 -6.01 8.96 13.77
C ALA A 207 -6.68 10.37 13.77
N PRO A 208 -6.17 11.38 14.50
CA PRO A 208 -6.73 12.74 14.41
C PRO A 208 -6.65 13.33 12.99
N LEU A 209 -5.61 13.01 12.22
CA LEU A 209 -5.45 13.51 10.85
C LEU A 209 -6.48 12.91 9.90
N VAL A 210 -6.80 11.63 10.06
CA VAL A 210 -7.87 10.97 9.29
C VAL A 210 -9.22 11.67 9.53
N THR A 211 -9.50 12.05 10.78
CA THR A 211 -10.71 12.81 11.14
C THR A 211 -10.69 14.23 10.58
N LEU A 212 -9.53 14.91 10.61
CA LEU A 212 -9.39 16.28 10.10
C LEU A 212 -9.43 16.34 8.56
N PHE A 213 -8.96 15.31 7.89
CA PHE A 213 -8.86 15.24 6.43
C PHE A 213 -9.55 13.97 5.90
N PRO A 214 -10.90 13.88 6.01
CA PRO A 214 -11.62 12.66 5.67
C PRO A 214 -11.60 12.40 4.15
N PHE A 215 -11.32 11.17 3.75
CA PHE A 215 -11.41 10.73 2.36
C PHE A 215 -12.89 10.61 1.91
N PRO A 216 -13.24 10.98 0.66
CA PRO A 216 -12.36 11.45 -0.42
C PRO A 216 -12.14 12.97 -0.47
N ALA A 217 -12.92 13.75 0.27
CA ALA A 217 -12.97 15.21 0.11
C ALA A 217 -11.81 15.98 0.76
N GLY A 218 -11.13 15.38 1.75
CA GLY A 218 -10.00 15.94 2.48
C GLY A 218 -10.30 17.10 3.41
N GLY A 219 -11.56 17.30 3.81
CA GLY A 219 -11.98 18.35 4.74
C GLY A 219 -11.92 19.76 4.13
N HIS A 220 -13.08 20.32 3.76
CA HIS A 220 -13.12 21.64 3.12
C HIS A 220 -12.60 22.74 4.06
N GLY A 221 -11.61 23.51 3.62
CA GLY A 221 -11.03 24.64 4.38
C GLY A 221 -10.02 24.26 5.48
N ASN A 222 -9.97 22.99 5.92
CA ASN A 222 -9.06 22.57 6.99
C ASN A 222 -7.59 22.73 6.63
N ILE A 223 -7.22 22.42 5.37
CA ILE A 223 -5.85 22.56 4.86
C ILE A 223 -5.38 24.03 4.78
N SER A 224 -6.31 24.98 4.77
CA SER A 224 -6.03 26.42 4.71
C SER A 224 -6.01 27.07 6.10
N ASN A 225 -6.34 26.34 7.16
CA ASN A 225 -6.33 26.86 8.53
C ASN A 225 -4.92 26.69 9.15
N PRO A 226 -4.21 27.78 9.50
CA PRO A 226 -2.83 27.69 10.02
C PRO A 226 -2.69 26.82 11.28
N GLY A 227 -3.64 26.91 12.22
CA GLY A 227 -3.59 26.11 13.45
C GLY A 227 -3.80 24.62 13.20
N LEU A 228 -4.66 24.26 12.24
CA LEU A 228 -4.83 22.86 11.85
C LEU A 228 -3.62 22.33 11.08
N ARG A 229 -2.97 23.16 10.27
CA ARG A 229 -1.72 22.80 9.59
C ARG A 229 -0.60 22.52 10.59
N GLU A 230 -0.41 23.40 11.58
CA GLU A 230 0.59 23.22 12.64
C GLU A 230 0.33 21.94 13.44
N ALA A 231 -0.93 21.69 13.82
CA ALA A 231 -1.31 20.45 14.51
C ALA A 231 -1.05 19.21 13.66
N ALA A 232 -1.31 19.28 12.35
CA ALA A 232 -1.04 18.21 11.41
C ALA A 232 0.47 17.93 11.27
N ALA A 233 1.29 18.96 11.09
CA ALA A 233 2.73 18.84 11.04
C ALA A 233 3.31 18.22 12.33
N ALA A 234 2.84 18.66 13.50
CA ALA A 234 3.26 18.11 14.78
C ALA A 234 2.90 16.61 14.92
N ALA A 235 1.72 16.20 14.45
CA ALA A 235 1.32 14.79 14.45
C ALA A 235 2.18 13.95 13.50
N LEU A 236 2.46 14.43 12.30
CA LEU A 236 3.32 13.75 11.32
C LEU A 236 4.76 13.58 11.84
N ARG A 237 5.32 14.57 12.53
CA ARG A 237 6.63 14.45 13.19
C ARG A 237 6.64 13.40 14.29
N ARG A 238 5.59 13.33 15.12
CA ARG A 238 5.46 12.26 16.12
C ARG A 238 5.34 10.89 15.46
N ALA A 239 4.56 10.78 14.38
CA ALA A 239 4.45 9.55 13.61
C ALA A 239 5.80 9.13 13.01
N ALA A 240 6.62 10.07 12.53
CA ALA A 240 7.99 9.80 12.07
C ALA A 240 8.89 9.23 13.19
N GLY A 241 8.73 9.72 14.43
CA GLY A 241 9.37 9.16 15.61
C GLY A 241 8.95 7.71 15.86
N HIS A 242 7.64 7.44 15.91
CA HIS A 242 7.14 6.07 16.06
C HIS A 242 7.56 5.15 14.91
N GLN A 243 7.70 5.68 13.69
CA GLN A 243 8.16 4.90 12.54
C GLN A 243 9.62 4.48 12.67
N ARG A 244 10.49 5.34 13.24
CA ARG A 244 11.86 4.97 13.61
C ARG A 244 11.85 3.86 14.65
N ASP A 245 11.06 4.04 15.71
CA ASP A 245 11.02 3.10 16.83
C ASP A 245 10.48 1.73 16.36
N LEU A 246 9.52 1.73 15.44
CA LEU A 246 9.00 0.52 14.82
C LEU A 246 10.07 -0.21 13.98
N ALA A 247 10.89 0.52 13.22
CA ALA A 247 11.98 -0.08 12.46
C ALA A 247 12.99 -0.77 13.39
N ILE A 248 13.27 -0.17 14.56
CA ILE A 248 14.13 -0.77 15.60
C ILE A 248 13.49 -2.05 16.17
N ALA A 249 12.19 -1.98 16.52
CA ALA A 249 11.47 -3.13 17.07
C ALA A 249 11.43 -4.31 16.08
N ILE A 250 11.11 -4.08 14.80
CA ILE A 250 11.10 -5.12 13.77
C ILE A 250 12.51 -5.70 13.55
N ALA A 251 13.56 -4.87 13.58
CA ALA A 251 14.93 -5.37 13.52
C ALA A 251 15.30 -6.21 14.77
N GLY A 252 14.69 -5.96 15.92
CA GLY A 252 14.78 -6.80 17.11
C GLY A 252 14.15 -8.18 16.88
N VAL A 253 12.95 -8.23 16.30
CA VAL A 253 12.28 -9.48 15.91
C VAL A 253 13.16 -10.32 14.99
N HIS A 254 13.74 -9.70 13.96
CA HIS A 254 14.64 -10.39 13.03
C HIS A 254 15.80 -11.11 13.75
N LYS A 255 16.44 -10.43 14.71
CA LYS A 255 17.54 -11.01 15.49
C LYS A 255 17.08 -12.13 16.41
N ALA A 256 15.89 -12.02 16.98
CA ALA A 256 15.32 -13.05 17.84
C ALA A 256 15.08 -14.35 17.05
N ILE A 257 14.60 -14.23 15.81
CA ILE A 257 14.38 -15.37 14.91
C ILE A 257 15.71 -16.01 14.46
N GLU A 258 16.74 -15.21 14.15
CA GLU A 258 18.04 -15.72 13.67
C GLU A 258 18.93 -16.33 14.75
N SER A 259 18.65 -16.07 16.03
CA SER A 259 19.48 -16.56 17.14
C SER A 259 19.16 -17.99 17.57
N GLU A 260 18.25 -18.66 16.85
CA GLU A 260 17.85 -20.06 17.03
C GLU A 260 18.49 -20.99 16.00
#